data_AF-A0A7N0UER9-F1
#
_entry.id   AF-A0A7N0UER9-F1
#
_cell.length_a   1.000
_cell.length_b   1.000
_cell.length_c   1.000
_cell.angle_alpha   90.00
_cell.angle_beta   90.00
_cell.angle_gamma   90.00
#
_symmetry.space_group_name_H-M   'P 1'
#
loop_
_entity.id
_entity.type
_entity.pdbx_description
1 polymer ?
#
loop_
_entity_poly.entity_id
_entity_poly.type
_entity_poly.pdbx_seq_one_letter_code
_entity_poly.pdbx_strand_id
1 'polypeptide(L)'
;MIKGRIFESSTLKTICEINGHWDRTVSVKNVDNGKQKIIYNAMESISGLKIPTVKHPTEVSDRESARVWGEVSQGIKSKNWEKAREAKRDIEEKERELARERKRKGEIWSPKHFTVSYSKEKGWECSPRQKWVPSAPIVFPTQLPAV
;
A
#
# COMPACT_ATOMS: atom_id res chain seq x y z
N MET A 1 3.82 15.66 12.57
CA MET A 1 2.99 16.87 12.72
C MET A 1 2.44 17.24 11.35
N ILE A 2 1.15 17.56 11.27
CA ILE A 2 0.52 18.04 10.05
C ILE A 2 -0.07 19.44 10.29
N LYS A 3 0.01 20.26 9.25
CA LYS A 3 -0.60 21.59 9.18
C LYS A 3 -1.18 21.76 7.79
N GLY A 4 -2.38 22.31 7.69
CA GLY A 4 -3.06 22.53 6.43
C GLY A 4 -4.15 23.57 6.56
N ARG A 5 -4.73 23.96 5.44
CA ARG A 5 -5.88 24.86 5.39
C ARG A 5 -6.83 24.44 4.29
N ILE A 6 -8.12 24.60 4.53
CA ILE A 6 -9.18 24.48 3.52
C ILE A 6 -9.59 25.91 3.18
N PHE A 7 -9.54 26.25 1.89
CA PHE A 7 -9.84 27.59 1.39
C PHE A 7 -10.75 27.50 0.17
N GLU A 8 -11.51 28.56 -0.06
CA GLU A 8 -12.33 28.71 -1.26
C GLU A 8 -11.42 28.99 -2.47
N SER A 9 -11.58 28.24 -3.56
CA SER A 9 -10.67 28.33 -4.72
C SER A 9 -10.75 29.67 -5.46
N SER A 10 -11.92 30.31 -5.47
CA SER A 10 -12.15 31.58 -6.16
C SER A 10 -11.58 32.79 -5.40
N THR A 11 -11.79 32.85 -4.09
CA THR A 11 -11.40 34.00 -3.25
C THR A 11 -10.08 33.78 -2.50
N LEU A 12 -9.58 32.54 -2.46
CA LEU A 12 -8.46 32.10 -1.64
C LEU A 12 -8.66 32.34 -0.13
N LYS A 13 -9.89 32.65 0.30
CA LYS A 13 -10.22 32.86 1.72
C LYS A 13 -10.15 31.53 2.46
N THR A 14 -9.37 31.49 3.54
CA THR A 14 -9.31 30.34 4.44
C THR A 14 -10.63 30.18 5.18
N ILE A 15 -11.22 28.99 5.09
CA ILE A 15 -12.45 28.60 5.78
C ILE A 15 -12.10 27.86 7.09
N CYS A 16 -11.10 26.97 6.99
CA CYS A 16 -10.68 26.12 8.10
C CYS A 16 -9.17 25.91 8.13
N GLU A 17 -8.64 25.71 9.33
CA GLU A 17 -7.26 25.32 9.60
C GLU A 17 -7.20 23.89 10.11
N ILE A 18 -6.33 23.06 9.53
CA ILE A 18 -6.10 21.68 9.93
C ILE A 18 -4.79 21.63 10.72
N ASN A 19 -4.84 21.09 11.93
CA ASN A 19 -3.67 20.96 12.80
C ASN A 19 -3.69 19.61 13.53
N GLY A 20 -2.51 19.03 13.73
CA GLY A 20 -2.35 17.87 14.61
C GLY A 20 -1.22 16.94 14.21
N HIS A 21 -1.45 15.65 14.43
CA HIS A 21 -0.49 14.58 14.24
C HIS A 21 -1.21 13.41 13.55
N TRP A 22 -0.73 13.02 12.37
CA TRP A 22 -1.34 11.92 11.58
C TRP A 22 -1.27 10.57 12.31
N ASP A 23 -0.31 10.43 13.22
CA ASP A 23 -0.08 9.28 14.10
C ASP A 23 -0.84 9.38 15.43
N ARG A 24 -1.57 10.49 15.67
CA ARG A 24 -2.38 10.72 16.88
C ARG A 24 -3.72 11.33 16.48
N THR A 25 -3.96 12.58 16.84
CA THR A 25 -5.22 13.28 16.59
C THR A 25 -5.02 14.39 15.57
N VAL A 26 -5.97 14.50 14.66
CA VAL A 26 -6.08 15.62 13.70
C VAL A 26 -7.36 16.37 13.97
N SER A 27 -7.26 17.69 14.04
CA SER A 27 -8.38 18.58 14.27
C SER A 27 -8.50 19.63 13.18
N VAL A 28 -9.72 20.08 12.96
CA VAL A 28 -10.06 21.21 12.09
C VAL A 28 -10.61 22.34 12.95
N LYS A 29 -10.14 23.56 12.73
CA LYS A 29 -10.63 24.79 13.36
C LYS A 29 -11.29 25.66 12.30
N ASN A 30 -12.56 26.02 12.50
CA ASN A 30 -13.24 26.98 11.66
C ASN A 30 -12.73 28.39 11.97
N VAL A 31 -12.37 29.17 10.94
CA VAL A 31 -11.77 30.50 11.11
C VAL A 31 -12.81 31.54 11.56
N ASP A 32 -14.05 31.44 11.08
CA ASP A 32 -15.10 32.45 11.34
C ASP A 32 -15.59 32.42 12.79
N ASN A 33 -15.75 31.23 13.38
CA ASN A 33 -16.28 31.08 14.75
C ASN A 33 -15.27 30.50 15.76
N GLY A 34 -14.05 30.16 15.31
CA GLY A 34 -13.00 29.59 16.15
C GLY A 34 -13.26 28.18 16.67
N LYS A 35 -14.41 27.56 16.36
CA LYS A 35 -14.77 26.21 16.86
C LYS A 35 -13.83 25.18 16.28
N GLN A 36 -13.35 24.28 17.14
CA GLN A 36 -12.45 23.20 16.79
C GLN A 36 -13.15 21.85 16.93
N LYS A 37 -12.92 20.96 15.96
CA LYS A 37 -13.47 19.61 15.93
C LYS A 37 -12.37 18.61 15.58
N ILE A 38 -12.34 17.47 16.27
CA ILE A 38 -11.49 16.34 15.89
C ILE A 38 -12.09 15.67 14.65
N ILE A 39 -11.27 15.49 13.60
CA ILE A 39 -11.67 14.86 12.33
C ILE A 39 -11.05 13.48 12.15
N TYR A 40 -10.00 13.17 12.90
CA TYR A 40 -9.36 11.86 12.88
C TYR A 40 -8.66 11.60 14.21
N ASN A 41 -8.78 10.36 14.68
CA ASN A 41 -8.07 9.81 15.82
C ASN A 41 -7.44 8.47 15.41
N ALA A 42 -6.12 8.38 15.44
CA ALA A 42 -5.37 7.19 15.04
C ALA A 42 -5.72 5.98 15.90
N MET A 43 -5.93 6.16 17.21
CA MET A 43 -6.25 5.04 18.11
C MET A 43 -7.62 4.44 17.79
N GLU A 44 -8.63 5.28 17.55
CA GLU A 44 -9.97 4.84 17.15
C GLU A 44 -9.95 4.20 15.75
N SER A 45 -9.15 4.76 14.84
CA SER A 45 -9.01 4.22 13.50
C SER A 45 -8.36 2.85 13.51
N ILE A 46 -7.30 2.66 14.31
CA ILE A 46 -6.56 1.40 14.43
C ILE A 46 -7.40 0.34 15.16
N SER A 47 -8.10 0.70 16.24
CA SER A 47 -8.91 -0.26 17.00
C SER A 47 -10.09 -0.83 16.20
N GLY A 48 -10.60 -0.07 15.23
CA GLY A 48 -11.66 -0.53 14.31
C GLY A 48 -11.16 -1.32 13.09
N LEU A 49 -9.85 -1.49 12.89
CA LEU A 49 -9.33 -2.15 11.70
C LEU A 49 -9.59 -3.67 11.73
N LYS A 50 -10.28 -4.15 10.70
CA LYS A 50 -10.37 -5.58 10.40
C LYS A 50 -9.26 -5.95 9.43
N ILE A 51 -8.31 -6.76 9.87
CA ILE A 51 -7.19 -7.19 9.04
C ILE A 51 -7.70 -8.20 8.00
N PRO A 52 -7.62 -7.91 6.69
CA PRO A 52 -8.04 -8.84 5.67
C PRO A 52 -7.14 -10.09 5.63
N THR A 53 -7.72 -11.25 5.32
CA THR A 53 -7.00 -12.49 5.05
C THR A 53 -7.35 -13.03 3.67
N VAL A 54 -6.44 -13.82 3.10
CA VAL A 54 -6.69 -14.52 1.83
C VAL A 54 -7.41 -15.83 2.15
N LYS A 55 -8.65 -15.99 1.64
CA LYS A 55 -9.51 -17.15 1.95
C LYS A 55 -8.90 -18.48 1.53
N HIS A 56 -8.35 -18.52 0.32
CA HIS A 56 -7.72 -19.70 -0.27
C HIS A 56 -6.34 -19.30 -0.81
N PRO A 57 -5.25 -19.51 -0.04
CA PRO A 57 -3.89 -19.17 -0.47
C PRO A 57 -3.43 -19.87 -1.76
N THR A 58 -4.13 -20.91 -2.20
CA THR A 58 -3.89 -21.61 -3.47
C THR A 58 -4.55 -20.94 -4.68
N GLU A 59 -5.52 -20.07 -4.47
CA GLU A 59 -6.20 -19.30 -5.53
C GLU A 59 -5.43 -18.04 -5.93
N VAL A 60 -4.43 -17.65 -5.14
CA VAL A 60 -3.57 -16.49 -5.40
C VAL A 60 -2.32 -16.90 -6.17
N SER A 61 -1.89 -16.03 -7.08
CA SER A 61 -0.73 -16.26 -7.94
C SER A 61 0.55 -16.48 -7.13
N ASP A 62 1.41 -17.34 -7.65
CA ASP A 62 2.74 -17.61 -7.10
C ASP A 62 3.64 -16.36 -7.02
N ARG A 63 3.29 -15.30 -7.75
CA ARG A 63 3.98 -14.00 -7.76
C ARG A 63 3.37 -12.97 -6.81
N GLU A 64 2.36 -13.32 -6.02
CA GLU A 64 1.77 -12.41 -5.03
C GLU A 64 2.74 -12.14 -3.88
N SER A 65 2.82 -10.89 -3.45
CA SER A 65 3.82 -10.43 -2.46
C SER A 65 3.79 -11.22 -1.16
N ALA A 66 2.61 -11.53 -0.62
CA ALA A 66 2.49 -12.28 0.63
C ALA A 66 3.04 -13.71 0.53
N ARG A 67 3.01 -14.31 -0.67
CA ARG A 67 3.55 -15.65 -0.94
C ARG A 67 5.04 -15.59 -1.21
N VAL A 68 5.47 -14.69 -2.09
CA VAL A 68 6.89 -14.48 -2.44
C VAL A 68 7.70 -14.15 -1.19
N TRP A 69 7.23 -13.21 -0.37
CA TRP A 69 7.93 -12.75 0.83
C TRP A 69 7.53 -13.49 2.11
N GLY A 70 6.78 -14.59 1.99
CA GLY A 70 6.23 -15.32 3.13
C GLY A 70 7.31 -15.79 4.10
N GLU A 71 8.35 -16.46 3.60
CA GLU A 71 9.43 -17.00 4.43
C GLU A 71 10.28 -15.90 5.07
N VAL A 72 10.59 -14.83 4.33
CA VAL A 72 11.28 -13.64 4.87
C VAL A 72 10.47 -13.04 6.02
N SER A 73 9.16 -12.87 5.80
CA SER A 73 8.26 -12.33 6.81
C SER A 73 8.19 -13.21 8.06
N GLN A 74 8.20 -14.53 7.91
CA GLN A 74 8.22 -15.47 9.04
C GLN A 74 9.55 -15.41 9.81
N GLY A 75 10.68 -15.29 9.11
CA GLY A 75 11.99 -15.09 9.75
C GLY A 75 12.02 -13.79 10.57
N ILE A 76 11.51 -12.69 10.02
CA ILE A 76 11.43 -11.40 10.72
C ILE A 76 10.53 -11.51 11.97
N LYS A 77 9.33 -12.10 11.83
CA LYS A 77 8.38 -12.27 12.95
C LYS A 77 8.96 -13.12 14.08
N SER A 78 9.72 -14.16 13.75
CA SER A 78 10.39 -15.02 14.73
C SER A 78 11.75 -14.47 15.20
N LYS A 79 12.15 -13.28 14.74
CA LYS A 79 13.48 -12.68 14.99
C LYS A 79 14.65 -13.56 14.56
N ASN A 80 14.42 -14.51 13.64
CA ASN A 80 15.46 -15.31 13.02
C ASN A 80 15.99 -14.58 11.77
N TRP A 81 16.96 -13.70 12.00
CA TRP A 81 17.54 -12.83 10.96
C TRP A 81 18.34 -13.60 9.91
N GLU A 82 18.96 -14.72 10.29
CA GLU A 82 19.70 -15.58 9.37
C GLU A 82 18.76 -16.20 8.34
N LYS A 83 17.69 -16.86 8.80
CA LYS A 83 16.66 -17.43 7.93
C LYS A 83 16.00 -16.36 7.05
N ALA A 84 15.71 -15.18 7.60
CA ALA A 84 15.13 -14.09 6.82
C ALA A 84 16.08 -13.61 5.69
N ARG A 85 17.39 -13.54 5.97
CA ARG A 85 18.41 -13.14 5.01
C ARG A 85 18.59 -14.19 3.91
N GLU A 86 18.62 -15.47 4.26
CA GLU A 86 18.71 -16.57 3.30
C GLU A 86 17.52 -16.58 2.34
N ALA A 87 16.29 -16.59 2.87
CA ALA A 87 15.09 -16.54 2.04
C ALA A 87 15.05 -15.29 1.14
N LYS A 88 15.48 -14.13 1.64
CA LYS A 88 15.58 -12.90 0.84
C LYS A 88 16.58 -13.06 -0.31
N ARG A 89 17.75 -13.61 -0.03
CA ARG A 89 18.80 -13.86 -1.04
C ARG A 89 18.28 -14.77 -2.14
N ASP A 90 17.58 -15.84 -1.78
CA ASP A 90 17.11 -16.84 -2.74
C ASP A 90 16.04 -16.25 -3.69
N ILE A 91 15.13 -15.41 -3.17
CA ILE A 91 14.17 -14.65 -3.99
C ILE A 91 14.90 -13.72 -4.97
N GLU A 92 15.87 -12.95 -4.48
CA GLU A 92 16.59 -11.96 -5.29
C GLU A 92 17.48 -12.59 -6.36
N GLU A 93 18.17 -13.70 -6.06
CA GLU A 93 18.96 -14.41 -7.06
C GLU A 93 18.07 -15.03 -8.14
N LYS A 94 16.94 -15.64 -7.75
CA LYS A 94 15.98 -16.19 -8.72
C LYS A 94 15.45 -15.13 -9.68
N GLU A 95 15.08 -13.94 -9.19
CA GLU A 95 14.64 -12.85 -10.08
C GLU A 95 15.79 -12.29 -10.94
N ARG A 96 17.03 -12.30 -10.42
CA ARG A 96 18.24 -11.94 -11.20
C ARG A 96 18.50 -12.93 -12.33
N GLU A 97 18.36 -14.22 -12.09
CA GLU A 97 18.44 -15.28 -13.11
C GLU A 97 17.36 -15.12 -14.17
N LEU A 98 16.09 -14.91 -13.76
CA LEU A 98 15.00 -14.67 -14.70
C LEU A 98 15.24 -13.41 -15.56
N ALA A 99 15.85 -12.36 -15.01
CA ALA A 99 16.23 -11.17 -15.76
C ALA A 99 17.34 -11.45 -16.78
N ARG A 100 18.39 -12.20 -16.39
CA ARG A 100 19.46 -12.64 -17.31
C ARG A 100 18.89 -13.50 -18.45
N GLU A 101 17.95 -14.38 -18.13
CA GLU A 101 17.30 -15.27 -19.11
C GLU A 101 16.49 -14.49 -20.14
N ARG A 102 15.66 -13.54 -19.70
CA ARG A 102 14.91 -12.66 -20.60
C ARG A 102 15.84 -11.89 -21.54
N LYS A 103 16.93 -11.33 -20.97
CA LYS A 103 17.95 -10.61 -21.77
C LYS A 103 18.57 -11.52 -22.82
N ARG A 104 18.93 -12.76 -22.46
CA ARG A 104 19.50 -13.75 -23.40
C ARG A 104 18.54 -14.08 -24.55
N LYS A 105 17.24 -14.14 -24.27
CA LYS A 105 16.19 -14.39 -25.27
C LYS A 105 15.75 -13.15 -26.05
N GLY A 106 16.24 -11.96 -25.71
CA GLY A 106 15.75 -10.70 -26.27
C GLY A 106 14.31 -10.35 -25.85
N GLU A 107 13.81 -10.96 -24.77
CA GLU A 107 12.46 -10.70 -24.25
C GLU A 107 12.44 -9.38 -23.47
N ILE A 108 11.50 -8.50 -23.81
CA ILE A 108 11.25 -7.27 -23.06
C ILE A 108 10.28 -7.58 -21.93
N TRP A 109 10.67 -7.27 -20.69
CA TRP A 109 9.77 -7.36 -19.55
C TRP A 109 8.68 -6.29 -19.65
N SER A 110 7.41 -6.70 -19.51
CA SER A 110 6.26 -5.80 -19.47
C SER A 110 5.34 -6.14 -18.30
N PRO A 111 4.73 -5.15 -17.61
CA PRO A 111 3.79 -5.42 -16.54
C PRO A 111 2.57 -6.23 -17.00
N LYS A 112 2.11 -7.14 -16.13
CA LYS A 112 0.98 -8.03 -16.43
C LYS A 112 -0.35 -7.28 -16.53
N HIS A 113 -0.60 -6.34 -15.61
CA HIS A 113 -1.91 -5.69 -15.45
C HIS A 113 -1.96 -4.25 -15.96
N PHE A 114 -0.82 -3.67 -16.32
CA PHE A 114 -0.71 -2.26 -16.69
C PHE A 114 0.05 -2.10 -18.00
N THR A 115 -0.40 -1.14 -18.81
CA THR A 115 0.37 -0.58 -19.94
C THR A 115 1.11 0.63 -19.40
N VAL A 116 2.41 0.68 -19.64
CA VAL A 116 3.28 1.75 -19.17
C VAL A 116 4.02 2.33 -20.36
N SER A 117 3.96 3.65 -20.53
CA SER A 117 4.66 4.40 -21.57
C SER A 117 5.38 5.59 -20.97
N TYR A 118 6.49 6.00 -21.57
CA TYR A 118 7.24 7.18 -21.16
C TYR A 118 7.37 8.16 -22.32
N SER A 119 7.14 9.44 -22.06
CA SER A 119 7.49 10.53 -22.96
C SER A 119 8.24 11.63 -22.20
N LYS A 120 9.11 12.37 -22.88
CA LYS A 120 9.85 13.48 -22.25
C LYS A 120 8.91 14.60 -21.77
N GLU A 121 7.77 14.78 -22.43
CA GLU A 121 6.82 15.86 -22.16
C GLU A 121 5.87 15.53 -21.00
N LYS A 122 5.34 14.30 -20.96
CA LYS A 122 4.31 13.88 -19.99
C LYS A 122 4.83 12.96 -18.89
N GLY A 123 6.08 12.54 -18.97
CA GLY A 123 6.67 11.56 -18.05
C GLY A 123 6.09 10.16 -18.25
N TRP A 124 5.93 9.42 -17.15
CA TRP A 124 5.37 8.07 -17.16
C TRP A 124 3.85 8.12 -17.16
N GLU A 125 3.25 7.52 -18.18
CA GLU A 125 1.82 7.23 -18.23
C GLU A 125 1.60 5.74 -17.90
N CYS A 126 0.63 5.47 -17.04
CA CYS A 126 0.24 4.13 -16.63
C CYS A 126 -1.27 3.98 -16.76
N SER A 127 -1.72 2.96 -17.51
CA SER A 127 -3.13 2.65 -17.67
C SER A 127 -3.39 1.16 -17.41
N PRO A 128 -4.54 0.80 -16.82
CA PRO A 128 -4.87 -0.60 -16.62
C PRO A 128 -5.14 -1.28 -17.97
N ARG A 129 -4.60 -2.50 -18.15
CA ARG A 129 -4.85 -3.31 -19.36
C ARG A 129 -6.26 -3.87 -19.41
N GLN A 130 -6.90 -3.97 -18.25
CA GLN A 130 -8.23 -4.53 -18.07
C GLN A 130 -9.10 -3.50 -17.38
N LYS A 131 -10.31 -3.25 -17.91
CA LYS A 131 -11.26 -2.33 -17.29
C LYS A 131 -11.78 -2.85 -15.94
N TRP A 132 -11.88 -4.16 -15.81
CA TRP A 132 -12.37 -4.86 -14.63
C TRP A 132 -11.49 -6.06 -14.33
N VAL A 133 -11.28 -6.33 -13.04
CA VAL A 133 -10.62 -7.55 -12.55
C VAL A 133 -11.60 -8.32 -11.67
N PRO A 134 -11.50 -9.64 -11.57
CA PRO A 134 -12.30 -10.42 -10.63
C PRO A 134 -12.10 -9.93 -9.18
N SER A 135 -13.10 -10.14 -8.34
CA SER A 135 -12.98 -9.87 -6.90
C SER A 135 -11.79 -10.63 -6.32
N ALA A 136 -10.97 -9.94 -5.54
CA ALA A 136 -9.87 -10.59 -4.83
C ALA A 136 -10.42 -11.59 -3.81
N PRO A 137 -9.74 -12.73 -3.57
CA PRO A 137 -10.13 -13.73 -2.58
C PRO A 137 -9.83 -13.26 -1.14
N ILE A 138 -10.14 -12.00 -0.85
CA ILE A 138 -9.92 -11.34 0.43
C ILE A 138 -11.19 -11.43 1.25
N VAL A 139 -11.07 -11.91 2.49
CA VAL A 139 -12.14 -11.95 3.47
C VAL A 139 -11.73 -11.16 4.71
N PHE A 140 -12.70 -10.54 5.36
CA PHE A 140 -12.50 -9.88 6.64
C PHE A 140 -12.94 -10.84 7.75
N PRO A 141 -12.08 -11.15 8.73
CA PRO A 141 -12.47 -11.97 9.87
C PRO A 141 -13.71 -11.37 10.57
N THR A 142 -14.70 -12.22 10.83
CA THR A 142 -15.91 -11.86 11.58
C THR A 142 -15.67 -11.82 13.10
N GLN A 143 -14.57 -12.40 13.59
CA GLN A 143 -14.14 -12.37 14.99
C GLN A 143 -12.68 -11.91 15.09
N LEU A 144 -12.40 -11.05 16.07
CA LEU A 144 -11.04 -10.70 16.46
C LEU A 144 -10.34 -11.98 16.94
N PRO A 145 -9.07 -12.24 16.54
CA PRO A 145 -8.33 -13.35 17.11
C PRO A 145 -8.22 -13.14 18.63
N ALA A 146 -8.50 -14.19 19.40
CA ALA A 146 -8.25 -14.20 20.83
C ALA A 146 -6.76 -13.90 21.07
N VAL A 147 -6.49 -12.96 21.98
CA VAL A 147 -5.15 -12.53 22.39
C VAL A 147 -4.40 -13.67 23.05
#